data_AF-A0A091C195-F1
#
_entry.id   AF-A0A091C195-F1
#
_cell.length_a   1.000
_cell.length_b   1.000
_cell.length_c   1.000
_cell.angle_alpha   90.00
_cell.angle_beta   90.00
_cell.angle_gamma   90.00
#
_symmetry.space_group_name_H-M   'P 1'
#
loop_
_entity.id
_entity.type
_entity.pdbx_description
1 polymer ?
#
loop_
_entity_poly.entity_id
_entity_poly.type
_entity_poly.pdbx_seq_one_letter_code
_entity_poly.pdbx_strand_id
1 'polypeptide(L)'
;MKVQLEIDQQIEKERIILKAQAQTKQINEIVAYIEKTSAPLIGKKQDKSYRIPVSNFVNFYSSQKKVYGHTVQEEFIVQFRLYELEEQLPDFFVRISNTEIVNLNYIQHFELTKSGLILIHLTNGEKTSSSKRYLKKRKGAIPMLKKVAFRLLVGVIVGTFIGLTLSIGYSFYYGGEIYQPARPEFVTYFTNELYAFLAAIALWSAMGSIFSLGSLIFSDTDWSILKMTLTHFIITYLTFLPLAVLAGWTTLDLGVLLEFTLTFFMICVVIWFTTMLKVKKRNSDT
;
A
#
# COMPACT_ATOMS: atom_id res chain seq x y z
N MET A 1 16.18 0.30 16.73
CA MET A 1 15.87 0.82 18.08
C MET A 1 15.63 -0.37 19.00
N LYS A 2 16.17 -0.36 20.21
CA LYS A 2 15.87 -1.35 21.25
C LYS A 2 14.87 -0.71 22.21
N VAL A 3 13.73 -1.36 22.46
CA VAL A 3 12.68 -0.84 23.35
C VAL A 3 12.67 -1.69 24.61
N GLN A 4 12.69 -1.03 25.78
CA GLN A 4 12.62 -1.65 27.10
C GLN A 4 11.48 -0.98 27.87
N LEU A 5 10.59 -1.79 28.44
CA LEU A 5 9.49 -1.33 29.29
C LEU A 5 9.90 -1.51 30.75
N GLU A 6 9.91 -0.41 31.51
CA GLU A 6 10.11 -0.40 32.96
C GLU A 6 8.83 0.11 33.60
N ILE A 7 8.26 -0.67 34.51
CA ILE A 7 7.06 -0.30 35.26
C ILE A 7 7.52 0.13 36.65
N ASP A 8 7.29 1.39 36.98
CA ASP A 8 7.64 1.97 38.28
C ASP A 8 6.38 2.51 38.96
N GLN A 9 6.04 1.94 40.12
CA GLN A 9 4.85 2.30 40.90
C GLN A 9 4.99 3.66 41.62
N GLN A 10 6.20 4.24 41.65
CA GLN A 10 6.46 5.56 42.25
C GLN A 10 6.19 6.71 41.27
N ILE A 11 6.01 6.42 39.99
CA ILE A 11 5.65 7.42 38.97
C ILE A 11 4.17 7.81 39.12
N GLU A 12 3.89 9.09 38.96
CA GLU A 12 2.52 9.64 38.95
C GLU A 12 1.62 8.89 37.96
N LYS A 13 0.35 8.68 38.34
CA LYS A 13 -0.62 7.97 37.52
C LYS A 13 -0.69 8.59 36.11
N GLU A 14 -0.61 7.75 35.08
CA GLU A 14 -0.66 8.14 33.65
C GLU A 14 0.56 8.90 33.09
N ARG A 15 1.70 8.89 33.78
CA ARG A 15 2.94 9.49 33.28
C ARG A 15 3.85 8.48 32.56
N ILE A 16 4.35 8.88 31.38
CA ILE A 16 5.33 8.13 30.57
C ILE A 16 6.66 8.88 30.57
N ILE A 17 7.78 8.19 30.84
CA ILE A 17 9.13 8.75 30.78
C ILE A 17 9.88 8.09 29.63
N LEU A 18 10.31 8.89 28.65
CA LEU A 18 11.09 8.44 27.50
C LEU A 18 12.54 8.88 27.67
N LYS A 19 13.47 7.91 27.75
CA LYS A 19 14.92 8.15 27.81
C LYS A 19 15.54 7.85 26.46
N ALA A 20 16.26 8.81 25.88
CA ALA A 20 16.96 8.65 24.61
C ALA A 20 18.35 9.29 24.68
N GLN A 21 19.31 8.78 23.91
CA GLN A 21 20.69 9.30 23.88
C GLN A 21 20.77 10.73 23.34
N ALA A 22 19.88 11.10 22.42
CA ALA A 22 19.79 12.43 21.84
C ALA A 22 18.35 12.72 21.36
N GLN A 23 18.00 14.00 21.27
CA GLN A 23 16.74 14.44 20.66
C GLN A 23 16.86 14.37 19.14
N THR A 24 16.24 13.36 18.53
CA THR A 24 16.22 13.18 17.08
C THR A 24 14.81 13.38 16.53
N LYS A 25 14.68 13.57 15.21
CA LYS A 25 13.38 13.66 14.54
C LYS A 25 12.48 12.46 14.84
N GLN A 26 13.05 11.25 14.86
CA GLN A 26 12.32 10.03 15.19
C GLN A 26 11.79 10.02 16.64
N ILE A 27 12.60 10.51 17.59
CA ILE A 27 12.17 10.62 19.00
C ILE A 27 11.03 11.63 19.13
N ASN A 28 11.13 12.79 18.46
CA ASN A 28 10.06 13.80 18.47
C ASN A 28 8.75 13.26 17.86
N GLU A 29 8.83 12.46 16.79
CA GLU A 29 7.66 11.80 16.21
C GLU A 29 6.99 10.80 17.18
N ILE A 30 7.79 10.08 17.97
CA ILE A 30 7.27 9.16 19.01
C ILE A 30 6.59 9.93 20.14
N VAL A 31 7.22 11.01 20.63
CA VAL A 31 6.63 11.86 21.68
C VAL A 31 5.29 12.43 21.22
N ALA A 32 5.25 13.03 20.02
CA ALA A 32 4.03 13.59 19.46
C ALA A 32 2.92 12.53 19.27
N TYR A 33 3.29 11.30 18.87
CA TYR A 33 2.34 10.19 18.75
C TYR A 33 1.73 9.80 20.10
N ILE A 34 2.56 9.70 21.16
CA ILE A 34 2.11 9.38 22.51
C ILE A 34 1.17 10.48 23.02
N GLU A 35 1.58 11.74 22.96
CA GLU A 35 0.77 12.88 23.42
C GLU A 35 -0.57 12.95 22.70
N LYS A 36 -0.59 12.77 21.37
CA LYS A 36 -1.83 12.76 20.57
C LYS A 36 -2.75 11.60 20.94
N THR A 37 -2.19 10.43 21.27
CA THR A 37 -2.97 9.23 21.61
C THR A 37 -3.55 9.30 23.02
N SER A 38 -2.85 9.97 23.94
CA SER A 38 -3.22 10.11 25.35
C SER A 38 -4.10 11.33 25.63
N ALA A 39 -4.19 12.28 24.71
CA ALA A 39 -4.97 13.50 24.90
C ALA A 39 -6.45 13.19 25.20
N PRO A 40 -6.99 13.62 26.36
CA PRO A 40 -8.38 13.35 26.70
C PRO A 40 -9.35 14.28 25.97
N LEU A 41 -10.54 13.77 25.67
CA LEU A 41 -11.69 14.59 25.25
C LEU A 41 -12.59 14.91 26.43
N ILE A 42 -13.27 16.05 26.35
CA ILE A 42 -14.32 16.41 27.30
C ILE A 42 -15.65 15.82 26.82
N GLY A 43 -16.21 14.91 27.61
CA GLY A 43 -17.53 14.32 27.41
C GLY A 43 -18.53 14.82 28.46
N LYS A 44 -19.74 15.18 28.03
CA LYS A 44 -20.82 15.62 28.92
C LYS A 44 -21.87 14.52 29.11
N LYS A 45 -22.25 14.25 30.37
CA LYS A 45 -23.30 13.30 30.75
C LYS A 45 -24.01 13.81 32.02
N GLN A 46 -25.34 13.84 32.02
CA GLN A 46 -26.16 14.27 33.18
C GLN A 46 -25.66 15.58 33.82
N ASP A 47 -25.45 16.60 33.00
CA ASP A 47 -24.97 17.95 33.36
C ASP A 47 -23.53 18.05 33.93
N LYS A 48 -22.81 16.93 34.00
CA LYS A 48 -21.40 16.88 34.41
C LYS A 48 -20.49 16.71 33.20
N SER A 49 -19.27 17.27 33.31
CA SER A 49 -18.22 17.13 32.30
C SER A 49 -17.12 16.21 32.82
N TYR A 50 -16.70 15.26 31.99
CA TYR A 50 -15.69 14.25 32.30
C TYR A 50 -14.54 14.35 31.29
N ARG A 51 -13.30 14.19 31.77
CA ARG A 51 -12.12 14.07 30.92
C ARG A 51 -11.89 12.59 30.65
N ILE A 52 -12.03 12.17 29.40
CA ILE A 52 -11.98 10.76 29.02
C ILE A 52 -10.85 10.58 28.02
N PRO A 53 -9.88 9.69 28.27
CA PRO A 53 -8.84 9.35 27.31
C PRO A 53 -9.46 8.94 25.98
N VAL A 54 -8.96 9.49 24.87
CA VAL A 54 -9.46 9.19 23.52
C VAL A 54 -9.42 7.69 23.22
N SER A 55 -8.42 6.98 23.75
CA SER A 55 -8.29 5.53 23.65
C SER A 55 -9.48 4.74 24.20
N ASN A 56 -10.28 5.31 25.10
CA ASN A 56 -11.38 4.60 25.77
C ASN A 56 -12.69 4.65 24.98
N PHE A 57 -12.76 5.46 23.92
CA PHE A 57 -13.92 5.52 23.05
C PHE A 57 -13.89 4.39 22.02
N VAL A 58 -14.99 3.66 21.93
CA VAL A 58 -15.26 2.59 20.97
C VAL A 58 -15.63 3.19 19.61
N ASN A 59 -16.54 4.17 19.61
CA ASN A 59 -16.92 4.92 18.42
C ASN A 59 -17.38 6.34 18.79
N PHE A 60 -17.53 7.16 17.75
CA PHE A 60 -18.22 8.44 17.79
C PHE A 60 -19.29 8.44 16.71
N TYR A 61 -20.49 8.89 17.03
CA TYR A 61 -21.55 8.98 16.05
C TYR A 61 -22.38 10.25 16.21
N SER A 62 -22.94 10.73 15.11
CA SER A 62 -23.80 11.91 15.07
C SER A 62 -25.26 11.49 15.08
N SER A 63 -26.01 11.96 16.07
CA SER A 63 -27.46 11.75 16.17
C SER A 63 -28.12 12.99 16.77
N GLN A 64 -29.35 13.32 16.35
CA GLN A 64 -30.11 14.45 16.88
C GLN A 64 -29.32 15.79 16.98
N LYS A 65 -28.53 16.12 15.94
CA LYS A 65 -27.66 17.32 15.84
C LYS A 65 -26.51 17.39 16.86
N LYS A 66 -26.28 16.35 17.66
CA LYS A 66 -25.18 16.21 18.61
C LYS A 66 -24.24 15.07 18.16
N VAL A 67 -23.02 15.08 18.70
CA VAL A 67 -22.07 13.98 18.54
C VAL A 67 -21.93 13.28 19.87
N TYR A 68 -22.06 11.96 19.83
CA TYR A 68 -21.94 11.07 20.96
C TYR A 68 -20.64 10.29 20.81
N GLY A 69 -19.90 10.16 21.90
CA GLY A 69 -18.78 9.24 22.03
C GLY A 69 -19.17 8.11 22.95
N HIS A 70 -19.13 6.88 22.45
CA HIS A 70 -19.45 5.69 23.21
C HIS A 70 -18.16 5.08 23.76
N THR A 71 -18.13 4.78 25.05
CA THR A 71 -17.10 3.96 25.71
C THR A 71 -17.69 2.59 26.01
N VAL A 72 -16.91 1.60 26.40
CA VAL A 72 -17.42 0.25 26.70
C VAL A 72 -18.58 0.25 27.73
N GLN A 73 -18.62 1.23 28.62
CA GLN A 73 -19.55 1.26 29.75
C GLN A 73 -20.67 2.29 29.57
N GLU A 74 -20.40 3.38 28.84
CA GLU A 74 -21.28 4.54 28.84
C GLU A 74 -21.03 5.48 27.66
N GLU A 75 -21.99 6.36 27.44
CA GLU A 75 -22.00 7.35 26.36
C GLU A 75 -21.92 8.78 26.88
N PHE A 76 -21.22 9.62 26.12
CA PHE A 76 -21.05 11.04 26.41
C PHE A 76 -21.33 11.90 25.20
N ILE A 77 -21.88 13.10 25.42
CA ILE A 77 -21.95 14.13 24.38
C ILE A 77 -20.60 14.83 24.30
N VAL A 78 -19.99 14.84 23.12
CA VAL A 78 -18.76 15.59 22.85
C VAL A 78 -19.07 16.88 22.12
N GLN A 79 -18.27 17.92 22.38
CA GLN A 79 -18.49 19.26 21.81
C GLN A 79 -18.09 19.38 20.33
N PHE A 80 -17.30 18.43 19.84
CA PHE A 80 -16.76 18.43 18.48
C PHE A 80 -17.74 17.83 17.48
N ARG A 81 -17.72 18.34 16.25
CA ARG A 81 -18.35 17.71 15.09
C ARG A 81 -17.51 16.53 14.61
N LEU A 82 -18.13 15.59 13.90
CA LEU A 82 -17.41 14.41 13.39
C LEU A 82 -16.24 14.75 12.47
N TYR A 83 -16.32 15.80 11.64
CA TYR A 83 -15.18 16.18 10.79
C TYR A 83 -14.01 16.76 11.60
N GLU A 84 -14.29 17.49 12.68
CA GLU A 84 -13.25 18.03 13.59
C GLU A 84 -12.57 16.89 14.34
N LEU A 85 -13.36 15.94 14.83
CA LEU A 85 -12.86 14.70 15.43
C LEU A 85 -11.98 13.92 14.44
N GLU A 86 -12.39 13.82 13.17
CA GLU A 86 -11.61 13.11 12.15
C GLU A 86 -10.20 13.68 11.93
N GLU A 87 -10.01 15.01 12.09
CA GLU A 87 -8.71 15.67 11.97
C GLU A 87 -7.83 15.50 13.22
N GLN A 88 -8.45 15.50 14.39
CA GLN A 88 -7.76 15.52 15.68
C GLN A 88 -7.51 14.13 16.25
N LEU A 89 -8.37 13.15 15.95
CA LEU A 89 -8.28 11.81 16.52
C LEU A 89 -7.02 11.07 16.02
N PRO A 90 -6.49 10.13 16.82
CA PRO A 90 -5.41 9.25 16.43
C PRO A 90 -5.71 8.41 15.18
N ASP A 91 -4.67 7.82 14.62
CA ASP A 91 -4.77 7.11 13.35
C ASP A 91 -5.61 5.82 13.40
N PHE A 92 -5.88 5.31 14.61
CA PHE A 92 -6.75 4.15 14.84
C PHE A 92 -8.25 4.51 14.88
N PHE A 93 -8.65 5.76 14.69
CA PHE A 93 -10.05 6.13 14.46
C PHE A 93 -10.35 6.26 12.97
N VAL A 94 -11.35 5.54 12.48
CA VAL A 94 -11.70 5.53 11.05
C VAL A 94 -13.14 5.95 10.87
N ARG A 95 -13.35 6.94 10.01
CA ARG A 95 -14.69 7.32 9.58
C ARG A 95 -15.27 6.25 8.67
N ILE A 96 -16.34 5.60 9.12
CA ILE A 96 -16.96 4.47 8.43
C ILE A 96 -18.28 4.86 7.75
N SER A 97 -18.83 6.02 8.08
CA SER A 97 -20.01 6.61 7.42
C SER A 97 -20.00 8.14 7.55
N ASN A 98 -21.00 8.82 6.98
CA ASN A 98 -21.18 10.25 7.22
C ASN A 98 -21.47 10.58 8.69
N THR A 99 -22.01 9.62 9.44
CA THR A 99 -22.50 9.80 10.80
C THR A 99 -21.70 9.04 11.85
N GLU A 100 -20.61 8.34 11.49
CA GLU A 100 -19.91 7.49 12.45
C GLU A 100 -18.40 7.34 12.17
N ILE A 101 -17.62 7.35 13.24
CA ILE A 101 -16.18 7.10 13.32
C ILE A 101 -15.96 5.99 14.34
N VAL A 102 -15.20 4.95 13.99
CA VAL A 102 -14.96 3.79 14.84
C VAL A 102 -13.49 3.70 15.27
N ASN A 103 -13.25 3.21 16.48
CA ASN A 103 -11.92 2.85 16.96
C ASN A 103 -11.57 1.43 16.52
N LEU A 104 -10.52 1.28 15.74
CA LEU A 104 -10.07 -0.01 15.21
C LEU A 104 -9.63 -0.99 16.31
N ASN A 105 -9.20 -0.49 17.47
CA ASN A 105 -8.77 -1.33 18.59
C ASN A 105 -9.93 -2.08 19.25
N TYR A 106 -11.17 -1.68 18.99
CA TYR A 106 -12.39 -2.31 19.49
C TYR A 106 -13.14 -3.11 18.42
N ILE A 107 -12.51 -3.39 17.28
CA ILE A 107 -13.08 -4.27 16.26
C ILE A 107 -12.69 -5.72 16.56
N GLN A 108 -13.69 -6.58 16.67
CA GLN A 108 -13.50 -8.01 16.86
C GLN A 108 -13.28 -8.72 15.51
N HIS A 109 -14.17 -8.49 14.54
CA HIS A 109 -14.04 -9.02 13.19
C HIS A 109 -14.88 -8.24 12.19
N PHE A 110 -14.58 -8.44 10.90
CA PHE A 110 -15.32 -7.89 9.77
C PHE A 110 -16.06 -9.00 9.05
N GLU A 111 -17.25 -8.72 8.53
CA GLU A 111 -18.04 -9.64 7.72
C GLU A 111 -18.51 -8.93 6.44
N LEU A 112 -18.28 -9.55 5.28
CA LEU A 112 -18.77 -9.01 4.01
C LEU A 112 -20.18 -9.54 3.75
N THR A 113 -21.15 -8.63 3.66
CA THR A 113 -22.53 -9.02 3.32
C THR A 113 -22.66 -9.32 1.82
N LYS A 114 -23.70 -10.07 1.45
CA LYS A 114 -24.07 -10.30 0.04
C LYS A 114 -24.37 -9.01 -0.73
N SER A 115 -24.77 -7.94 -0.02
CA SER A 115 -24.97 -6.60 -0.59
C SER A 115 -23.68 -5.80 -0.78
N GLY A 116 -22.52 -6.35 -0.38
CA GLY A 116 -21.22 -5.70 -0.51
C GLY A 116 -20.89 -4.68 0.58
N LEU A 117 -21.69 -4.62 1.65
CA LEU A 117 -21.38 -3.84 2.86
C LEU A 117 -20.40 -4.62 3.74
N ILE A 118 -19.53 -3.89 4.43
CA ILE A 118 -18.64 -4.45 5.45
C ILE A 118 -19.32 -4.23 6.79
N LEU A 119 -19.82 -5.32 7.37
CA LEU A 119 -20.34 -5.35 8.73
C LEU A 119 -19.13 -5.42 9.68
N ILE A 120 -19.15 -4.56 10.69
CA ILE A 120 -18.10 -4.41 11.69
C ILE A 120 -18.67 -4.85 13.02
N HIS A 121 -18.11 -5.92 13.59
CA HIS A 121 -18.49 -6.41 14.90
C HIS A 121 -17.53 -5.84 15.93
N LEU A 122 -18.06 -5.13 16.92
CA LEU A 122 -17.30 -4.48 17.97
C LEU A 122 -17.15 -5.40 19.18
N THR A 123 -16.11 -5.18 19.98
CA THR A 123 -15.82 -6.00 21.17
C THR A 123 -16.86 -5.86 22.28
N ASN A 124 -17.70 -4.81 22.24
CA ASN A 124 -18.84 -4.63 23.14
C ASN A 124 -20.11 -5.38 22.65
N GLY A 125 -20.03 -6.12 21.55
CA GLY A 125 -21.16 -6.85 20.96
C GLY A 125 -22.03 -6.03 20.01
N GLU A 126 -21.78 -4.72 19.90
CA GLU A 126 -22.48 -3.87 18.92
C GLU A 126 -22.02 -4.16 17.50
N LYS A 127 -22.91 -3.88 16.54
CA LYS A 127 -22.65 -4.05 15.11
C LYS A 127 -22.89 -2.73 14.40
N THR A 128 -21.92 -2.30 13.62
CA THR A 128 -22.06 -1.17 12.68
C THR A 128 -21.70 -1.63 11.27
N SER A 129 -21.99 -0.82 10.25
CA SER A 129 -21.70 -1.16 8.86
C SER A 129 -21.06 0.00 8.12
N SER A 130 -20.17 -0.34 7.19
CA SER A 130 -19.50 0.60 6.31
C SER A 130 -19.62 0.17 4.86
N SER A 131 -19.77 1.12 3.94
CA SER A 131 -19.51 0.84 2.53
C SER A 131 -17.99 0.84 2.29
N LYS A 132 -17.52 0.00 1.37
CA LYS A 132 -16.08 -0.09 0.99
C LYS A 132 -15.42 1.28 0.73
N ARG A 133 -16.20 2.26 0.26
CA ARG A 133 -15.74 3.63 -0.07
C ARG A 133 -15.15 4.38 1.12
N TYR A 134 -15.70 4.22 2.33
CA TYR A 134 -15.23 4.96 3.51
C TYR A 134 -13.95 4.36 4.08
N LEU A 135 -13.86 3.03 4.10
CA LEU A 135 -12.63 2.32 4.50
C LEU A 135 -11.47 2.58 3.52
N LYS A 136 -11.75 2.85 2.24
CA LYS A 136 -10.74 3.26 1.23
C LYS A 136 -10.26 4.72 1.41
N LYS A 137 -10.95 5.55 2.22
CA LYS A 137 -10.75 7.01 2.26
C LYS A 137 -9.67 7.52 3.22
N ARG A 138 -8.92 6.67 3.92
CA ARG A 138 -7.77 7.13 4.73
C ARG A 138 -6.51 7.29 3.88
N LYS A 139 -5.96 8.51 3.87
CA LYS A 139 -4.71 8.98 3.23
C LYS A 139 -4.48 8.28 1.87
N GLY A 140 -5.26 8.61 0.84
CA GLY A 140 -5.13 7.98 -0.48
C GLY A 140 -4.02 8.56 -1.38
N ALA A 141 -3.57 9.80 -1.17
CA ALA A 141 -2.63 10.43 -2.12
C ALA A 141 -1.16 10.29 -1.69
N ILE A 142 -0.84 10.53 -0.42
CA ILE A 142 0.56 10.52 0.08
C ILE A 142 1.15 9.10 0.18
N PRO A 143 0.48 8.09 0.79
CA PRO A 143 1.00 6.73 0.81
C PRO A 143 0.80 6.01 -0.53
N MET A 144 -0.16 6.41 -1.39
CA MET A 144 -0.21 5.89 -2.76
C MET A 144 0.94 6.44 -3.59
N LEU A 145 1.27 7.74 -3.49
CA LEU A 145 2.46 8.29 -4.14
C LEU A 145 3.74 7.63 -3.61
N LYS A 146 3.85 7.39 -2.29
CA LYS A 146 4.96 6.63 -1.71
C LYS A 146 4.98 5.15 -2.15
N LYS A 147 3.82 4.49 -2.27
CA LYS A 147 3.67 3.10 -2.75
C LYS A 147 4.07 3.01 -4.22
N VAL A 148 3.58 3.93 -5.06
CA VAL A 148 3.92 4.06 -6.48
C VAL A 148 5.41 4.38 -6.65
N ALA A 149 5.96 5.34 -5.91
CA ALA A 149 7.38 5.69 -5.96
C ALA A 149 8.28 4.53 -5.49
N PHE A 150 7.90 3.84 -4.41
CA PHE A 150 8.60 2.65 -3.94
C PHE A 150 8.55 1.52 -4.97
N ARG A 151 7.40 1.29 -5.60
CA ARG A 151 7.25 0.29 -6.67
C ARG A 151 8.06 0.65 -7.90
N LEU A 152 8.10 1.93 -8.30
CA LEU A 152 8.98 2.41 -9.37
C LEU A 152 10.44 2.11 -9.04
N LEU A 153 10.89 2.46 -7.83
CA LEU A 153 12.27 2.21 -7.40
C LEU A 153 12.61 0.72 -7.40
N VAL A 154 11.74 -0.13 -6.87
CA VAL A 154 11.91 -1.59 -6.92
C VAL A 154 11.94 -2.09 -8.37
N GLY A 155 11.08 -1.55 -9.24
CA GLY A 155 11.04 -1.88 -10.66
C GLY A 155 12.34 -1.52 -11.38
N VAL A 156 12.90 -0.34 -11.10
CA VAL A 156 14.20 0.09 -11.64
C VAL A 156 15.31 -0.88 -11.23
N ILE A 157 15.40 -1.22 -9.95
CA ILE A 157 16.45 -2.12 -9.42
C ILE A 157 16.32 -3.51 -10.05
N VAL A 158 15.12 -4.11 -9.98
CA VAL A 158 14.88 -5.47 -10.49
C VAL A 158 15.04 -5.52 -12.01
N GLY A 159 14.51 -4.51 -12.73
CA GLY A 159 14.65 -4.41 -14.18
C GLY A 159 16.09 -4.31 -14.63
N THR A 160 16.87 -3.42 -14.00
CA THR A 160 18.31 -3.27 -14.29
C THR A 160 19.08 -4.55 -13.99
N PHE A 161 18.79 -5.20 -12.86
CA PHE A 161 19.45 -6.44 -12.48
C PHE A 161 19.17 -7.58 -13.47
N ILE A 162 17.91 -7.75 -13.88
CA ILE A 162 17.52 -8.75 -14.88
C ILE A 162 18.15 -8.41 -16.23
N GLY A 163 18.07 -7.15 -16.67
CA GLY A 163 18.65 -6.69 -17.92
C GLY A 163 20.15 -6.93 -18.01
N LEU A 164 20.89 -6.60 -16.93
CA LEU A 164 22.32 -6.86 -16.83
C LEU A 164 22.65 -8.35 -16.83
N THR A 165 21.84 -9.17 -16.16
CA THR A 165 22.04 -10.63 -16.16
C THR A 165 21.86 -11.21 -17.57
N LEU A 166 20.82 -10.76 -18.28
CA LEU A 166 20.56 -11.17 -19.66
C LEU A 166 21.63 -10.67 -20.63
N SER A 167 22.11 -9.43 -20.48
CA SER A 167 23.16 -8.88 -21.36
C SER A 167 24.47 -9.64 -21.22
N ILE A 168 24.86 -10.00 -19.99
CA ILE A 168 26.03 -10.85 -19.74
C ILE A 168 25.86 -12.21 -20.41
N GLY A 169 24.70 -12.86 -20.23
CA GLY A 169 24.41 -14.14 -20.89
C GLY A 169 24.46 -14.06 -22.41
N TYR A 170 23.92 -12.98 -22.98
CA TYR A 170 23.96 -12.72 -24.42
C TYR A 170 25.39 -12.50 -24.93
N SER A 171 26.19 -11.74 -24.18
CA SER A 171 27.60 -11.47 -24.49
C SER A 171 28.43 -12.76 -24.52
N PHE A 172 28.17 -13.70 -23.59
CA PHE A 172 28.82 -15.01 -23.61
C PHE A 172 28.37 -15.89 -24.77
N TYR A 173 27.06 -15.88 -25.09
CA TYR A 173 26.51 -16.74 -26.13
C TYR A 173 26.95 -16.34 -27.55
N TYR A 174 27.05 -15.04 -27.84
CA TYR A 174 27.49 -14.53 -29.14
C TYR A 174 29.01 -14.32 -29.25
N GLY A 175 29.78 -14.71 -28.22
CA GLY A 175 31.22 -14.94 -28.33
C GLY A 175 32.08 -13.69 -28.55
N GLY A 176 31.63 -12.50 -28.15
CA GLY A 176 32.43 -11.28 -28.25
C GLY A 176 33.47 -11.19 -27.12
N GLU A 177 34.73 -10.90 -27.45
CA GLU A 177 35.75 -10.50 -26.47
C GLU A 177 35.40 -9.17 -25.75
N ILE A 178 34.40 -8.45 -26.26
CA ILE A 178 33.93 -7.16 -25.79
C ILE A 178 32.51 -7.30 -25.28
N TYR A 179 32.26 -6.81 -24.05
CA TYR A 179 30.94 -6.79 -23.46
C TYR A 179 29.98 -5.95 -24.28
N GLN A 180 28.84 -6.54 -24.65
CA GLN A 180 27.77 -5.82 -25.34
C GLN A 180 26.51 -5.74 -24.47
N PRO A 181 26.01 -4.53 -24.16
CA PRO A 181 24.86 -4.39 -23.29
C PRO A 181 23.55 -4.77 -24.00
N ALA A 182 23.48 -4.70 -25.32
CA ALA A 182 22.31 -5.10 -26.11
C ALA A 182 22.79 -5.62 -27.47
N ARG A 183 21.86 -5.88 -28.40
CA ARG A 183 22.24 -6.32 -29.75
C ARG A 183 23.17 -5.31 -30.44
N PRO A 184 24.06 -5.77 -31.34
CA PRO A 184 24.96 -4.88 -32.07
C PRO A 184 24.25 -3.73 -32.77
N GLU A 185 23.07 -3.97 -33.37
CA GLU A 185 22.30 -2.91 -34.04
C GLU A 185 21.96 -1.77 -33.08
N PHE A 186 21.60 -2.08 -31.83
CA PHE A 186 21.32 -1.08 -30.82
C PHE A 186 22.57 -0.25 -30.45
N VAL A 187 23.71 -0.91 -30.29
CA VAL A 187 24.96 -0.25 -29.90
C VAL A 187 25.44 0.73 -30.98
N THR A 188 25.23 0.39 -32.26
CA THR A 188 25.65 1.26 -33.38
C THR A 188 24.91 2.60 -33.47
N TYR A 189 23.76 2.76 -32.79
CA TYR A 189 23.09 4.07 -32.71
C TYR A 189 23.85 5.09 -31.86
N PHE A 190 24.82 4.65 -31.07
CA PHE A 190 25.56 5.51 -30.15
C PHE A 190 27.01 5.64 -30.61
N THR A 191 27.55 6.85 -30.46
CA THR A 191 28.95 7.17 -30.79
C THR A 191 29.96 6.59 -29.79
N ASN A 192 29.50 6.16 -28.61
CA ASN A 192 30.33 5.63 -27.53
C ASN A 192 29.61 4.48 -26.82
N GLU A 193 30.36 3.42 -26.50
CA GLU A 193 29.89 2.24 -25.76
C GLU A 193 29.28 2.60 -24.40
N LEU A 194 29.81 3.63 -23.72
CA LEU A 194 29.26 4.11 -22.46
C LEU A 194 27.84 4.66 -22.61
N TYR A 195 27.56 5.39 -23.70
CA TYR A 195 26.22 5.92 -23.96
C TYR A 195 25.25 4.81 -24.36
N ALA A 196 25.70 3.80 -25.12
CA ALA A 196 24.91 2.61 -25.41
C ALA A 196 24.55 1.85 -24.13
N PHE A 197 25.51 1.70 -23.21
CA PHE A 197 25.26 1.02 -21.94
C PHE A 197 24.28 1.80 -21.04
N LEU A 198 24.44 3.12 -20.93
CA LEU A 198 23.50 3.97 -20.17
C LEU A 198 22.09 3.93 -20.76
N ALA A 199 21.97 3.94 -22.09
CA ALA A 199 20.69 3.81 -22.76
C ALA A 199 20.03 2.45 -22.51
N ALA A 200 20.82 1.36 -22.52
CA ALA A 200 20.33 0.02 -22.17
C ALA A 200 19.83 -0.04 -20.72
N ILE A 201 20.58 0.49 -19.75
CA ILE A 201 20.16 0.58 -18.34
C ILE A 201 18.86 1.37 -18.20
N ALA A 202 18.72 2.49 -18.91
CA ALA A 202 17.50 3.29 -18.88
C ALA A 202 16.28 2.50 -19.41
N LEU A 203 16.46 1.75 -20.51
CA LEU A 203 15.42 0.90 -21.06
C LEU A 203 15.05 -0.24 -20.11
N TRP A 204 16.02 -0.94 -19.53
CA TRP A 204 15.75 -2.00 -18.55
C TRP A 204 15.05 -1.50 -17.29
N SER A 205 15.46 -0.32 -16.81
CA SER A 205 14.83 0.37 -15.69
C SER A 205 13.38 0.73 -16.00
N ALA A 206 13.11 1.21 -17.21
CA ALA A 206 11.76 1.55 -17.66
C ALA A 206 10.87 0.30 -17.78
N MET A 207 11.40 -0.77 -18.37
CA MET A 207 10.70 -2.06 -18.47
C MET A 207 10.35 -2.62 -17.08
N GLY A 208 11.31 -2.66 -16.16
CA GLY A 208 11.07 -3.13 -14.80
C GLY A 208 10.06 -2.27 -14.03
N SER A 209 10.08 -0.95 -14.27
CA SER A 209 9.09 -0.01 -13.72
C SER A 209 7.68 -0.29 -14.22
N ILE A 210 7.51 -0.59 -15.51
CA ILE A 210 6.21 -0.95 -16.11
C ILE A 210 5.62 -2.19 -15.45
N PHE A 211 6.40 -3.27 -15.30
CA PHE A 211 5.91 -4.50 -14.66
C PHE A 211 5.59 -4.28 -13.17
N SER A 212 6.44 -3.52 -12.47
CA SER A 212 6.22 -3.19 -11.07
C SER A 212 4.95 -2.35 -10.86
N LEU A 213 4.70 -1.37 -11.74
CA LEU A 213 3.47 -0.58 -11.71
C LEU A 213 2.24 -1.38 -12.14
N GLY A 214 2.38 -2.21 -13.17
CA GLY A 214 1.33 -3.10 -13.65
C GLY A 214 0.82 -4.03 -12.54
N SER A 215 1.66 -4.36 -11.56
CA SER A 215 1.25 -5.17 -10.40
C SER A 215 0.20 -4.48 -9.50
N LEU A 216 0.03 -3.16 -9.58
CA LEU A 216 -0.97 -2.41 -8.81
C LEU A 216 -2.40 -2.75 -9.23
N ILE A 217 -2.59 -3.15 -10.49
CA ILE A 217 -3.89 -3.62 -11.01
C ILE A 217 -4.41 -4.77 -10.15
N PHE A 218 -3.50 -5.63 -9.66
CA PHE A 218 -3.82 -6.76 -8.79
C PHE A 218 -4.11 -6.42 -7.33
N SER A 219 -3.78 -5.22 -6.89
CA SER A 219 -3.87 -4.83 -5.47
C SER A 219 -5.02 -3.86 -5.19
N ASP A 220 -5.36 -2.99 -6.13
CA ASP A 220 -6.17 -1.79 -5.84
C ASP A 220 -7.53 -1.74 -6.59
N THR A 221 -7.89 -2.83 -7.30
CA THR A 221 -9.16 -2.96 -8.06
C THR A 221 -10.08 -4.06 -7.50
N ASP A 222 -11.39 -3.82 -7.47
CA ASP A 222 -12.43 -4.80 -7.08
C ASP A 222 -12.87 -5.70 -8.27
N TRP A 223 -12.03 -5.84 -9.28
CA TRP A 223 -12.39 -6.54 -10.53
C TRP A 223 -12.34 -8.06 -10.37
N SER A 224 -13.05 -8.78 -11.24
CA SER A 224 -12.88 -10.23 -11.34
C SER A 224 -11.44 -10.57 -11.73
N ILE A 225 -10.94 -11.71 -11.27
CA ILE A 225 -9.56 -12.18 -11.55
C ILE A 225 -9.27 -12.15 -13.05
N LEU A 226 -10.25 -12.55 -13.88
CA LEU A 226 -10.12 -12.55 -15.34
C LEU A 226 -9.95 -11.14 -15.91
N LYS A 227 -10.76 -10.16 -15.48
CA LYS A 227 -10.63 -8.76 -15.94
C LYS A 227 -9.31 -8.15 -15.51
N MET A 228 -8.94 -8.35 -14.26
CA MET A 228 -7.70 -7.85 -13.67
C MET A 228 -6.46 -8.35 -14.43
N THR A 229 -6.45 -9.65 -14.75
CA THR A 229 -5.34 -10.26 -15.48
C THR A 229 -5.30 -9.80 -16.94
N LEU A 230 -6.44 -9.77 -17.62
CA LEU A 230 -6.52 -9.31 -19.01
C LEU A 230 -6.05 -7.86 -19.15
N THR A 231 -6.48 -6.98 -18.25
CA THR A 231 -6.05 -5.57 -18.26
C THR A 231 -4.56 -5.44 -17.96
N HIS A 232 -4.03 -6.21 -17.00
CA HIS A 232 -2.59 -6.23 -16.76
C HIS A 232 -1.82 -6.65 -18.01
N PHE A 233 -2.23 -7.71 -18.70
CA PHE A 233 -1.57 -8.19 -19.90
C PHE A 233 -1.62 -7.20 -21.06
N ILE A 234 -2.77 -6.58 -21.30
CA ILE A 234 -2.90 -5.59 -22.37
C ILE A 234 -2.00 -4.39 -22.10
N ILE A 235 -2.04 -3.83 -20.88
CA ILE A 235 -1.26 -2.64 -20.54
C ILE A 235 0.24 -2.94 -20.58
N THR A 236 0.66 -4.06 -19.96
CA THR A 236 2.09 -4.43 -19.93
C THR A 236 2.60 -4.76 -21.31
N TYR A 237 1.85 -5.48 -22.14
CA TYR A 237 2.27 -5.78 -23.52
C TYR A 237 2.41 -4.51 -24.36
N LEU A 238 1.40 -3.63 -24.36
CA LEU A 238 1.41 -2.39 -25.14
C LEU A 238 2.52 -1.42 -24.74
N THR A 239 2.94 -1.43 -23.47
CA THR A 239 4.00 -0.55 -22.96
C THR A 239 5.39 -1.18 -23.04
N PHE A 240 5.49 -2.51 -22.90
CA PHE A 240 6.74 -3.24 -23.00
C PHE A 240 7.22 -3.41 -24.44
N LEU A 241 6.32 -3.68 -25.39
CA LEU A 241 6.67 -3.94 -26.79
C LEU A 241 7.48 -2.79 -27.42
N PRO A 242 7.09 -1.50 -27.32
CA PRO A 242 7.89 -0.40 -27.85
C PRO A 242 9.27 -0.31 -27.22
N LEU A 243 9.39 -0.54 -25.91
CA LEU A 243 10.69 -0.53 -25.23
C LEU A 243 11.56 -1.71 -25.67
N ALA A 244 10.97 -2.89 -25.90
CA ALA A 244 11.69 -4.07 -26.38
C ALA A 244 12.21 -3.87 -27.81
N VAL A 245 11.42 -3.20 -28.67
CA VAL A 245 11.87 -2.78 -30.00
C VAL A 245 13.00 -1.76 -29.90
N LEU A 246 12.85 -0.73 -29.05
CA LEU A 246 13.89 0.27 -28.82
C LEU A 246 15.19 -0.33 -28.25
N ALA A 247 15.10 -1.36 -27.43
CA ALA A 247 16.26 -2.09 -26.91
C ALA A 247 16.89 -3.05 -27.93
N GLY A 248 16.32 -3.17 -29.14
CA GLY A 248 16.76 -4.10 -30.16
C GLY A 248 16.48 -5.57 -29.85
N TRP A 249 15.64 -5.87 -28.85
CA TRP A 249 15.32 -7.25 -28.45
C TRP A 249 14.36 -7.93 -29.44
N THR A 250 13.48 -7.17 -30.06
CA THR A 250 12.50 -7.65 -31.05
C THR A 250 12.34 -6.67 -32.20
N THR A 251 11.88 -7.15 -33.35
CA THR A 251 11.52 -6.33 -34.52
C THR A 251 10.01 -6.29 -34.70
N LEU A 252 9.53 -5.39 -35.56
CA LEU A 252 8.12 -5.33 -35.98
C LEU A 252 7.80 -6.30 -37.14
N ASP A 253 8.74 -7.19 -37.48
CA ASP A 253 8.48 -8.24 -38.44
C ASP A 253 7.45 -9.23 -37.88
N LEU A 254 6.49 -9.64 -38.70
CA LEU A 254 5.35 -10.45 -38.29
C LEU A 254 5.79 -11.79 -37.67
N GLY A 255 6.84 -12.43 -38.19
CA GLY A 255 7.31 -13.72 -37.69
C GLY A 255 7.90 -13.60 -36.27
N VAL A 256 8.83 -12.66 -36.09
CA VAL A 256 9.52 -12.41 -34.82
C VAL A 256 8.54 -11.87 -33.76
N LEU A 257 7.61 -11.00 -34.16
CA LEU A 257 6.60 -10.46 -33.27
C LEU A 257 5.63 -11.54 -32.77
N LEU A 258 5.30 -12.53 -33.60
CA LEU A 258 4.45 -13.66 -33.22
C LEU A 258 5.17 -14.55 -32.18
N GLU A 259 6.45 -14.86 -32.40
CA GLU A 259 7.28 -15.61 -31.45
C GLU A 259 7.40 -14.88 -30.09
N PHE A 260 7.64 -13.56 -30.14
CA PHE A 260 7.70 -12.72 -28.96
C PHE A 260 6.35 -12.69 -28.20
N THR A 261 5.24 -12.57 -28.94
CA THR A 261 3.89 -12.58 -28.36
C THR A 261 3.57 -13.92 -27.70
N LEU A 262 3.93 -15.04 -28.32
CA LEU A 262 3.73 -16.38 -27.76
C LEU A 262 4.55 -16.57 -26.47
N THR A 263 5.81 -16.14 -26.47
CA THR A 263 6.68 -16.21 -25.30
C THR A 263 6.13 -15.36 -24.16
N PHE A 264 5.70 -14.13 -24.47
CA PHE A 264 5.06 -13.25 -23.51
C PHE A 264 3.78 -13.86 -22.93
N PHE A 265 2.94 -14.46 -23.78
CA PHE A 265 1.72 -15.14 -23.35
C PHE A 265 2.00 -16.33 -22.43
N MET A 266 3.03 -17.15 -22.72
CA MET A 266 3.44 -18.26 -21.87
C MET A 266 3.87 -17.81 -20.47
N ILE A 267 4.72 -16.78 -20.38
CA ILE A 267 5.13 -16.19 -19.10
C ILE A 267 3.91 -15.66 -18.34
N CYS A 268 3.00 -15.00 -19.05
CA CYS A 268 1.74 -14.48 -18.50
C CYS A 268 0.86 -15.59 -17.90
N VAL A 269 0.71 -16.73 -18.59
CA VAL A 269 -0.04 -17.89 -18.09
C VAL A 269 0.59 -18.45 -16.81
N VAL A 270 1.92 -18.54 -16.73
CA VAL A 270 2.62 -19.00 -15.52
C VAL A 270 2.38 -18.06 -14.34
N ILE A 271 2.52 -16.74 -14.55
CA ILE A 271 2.27 -15.73 -13.52
C ILE A 271 0.79 -15.78 -13.05
N TRP A 272 -0.14 -15.93 -13.99
CA TRP A 272 -1.56 -16.09 -13.66
C TRP A 272 -1.82 -17.33 -12.80
N PHE A 273 -1.23 -18.48 -13.16
CA PHE A 273 -1.39 -19.72 -12.42
C PHE A 273 -0.88 -19.61 -10.98
N THR A 274 0.32 -19.05 -10.79
CA THR A 274 0.89 -18.83 -9.45
C THR A 274 0.05 -17.88 -8.60
N THR A 275 -0.56 -16.86 -9.21
CA THR A 275 -1.43 -15.90 -8.53
C THR A 275 -2.76 -16.55 -8.13
N MET A 276 -3.34 -17.38 -8.99
CA MET A 276 -4.57 -18.10 -8.72
C MET A 276 -4.41 -19.10 -7.56
N LEU A 277 -3.28 -19.82 -7.50
CA LEU A 277 -2.95 -20.71 -6.39
C LEU A 277 -2.84 -19.96 -5.05
N LYS A 278 -2.24 -18.77 -5.03
CA LYS A 278 -2.16 -17.93 -3.81
C LYS A 278 -3.54 -17.48 -3.33
N VAL A 279 -4.43 -17.11 -4.26
CA VAL A 279 -5.80 -16.70 -3.92
C VAL A 279 -6.62 -17.88 -3.40
N LYS A 280 -6.50 -19.06 -4.02
CA LYS A 280 -7.20 -20.28 -3.57
C LYS A 280 -6.77 -20.69 -2.16
N LYS A 281 -5.48 -20.61 -1.84
CA LYS A 281 -4.93 -20.90 -0.51
C LYS A 281 -5.46 -19.93 0.56
N ARG A 282 -5.57 -18.64 0.24
CA ARG A 282 -6.13 -17.64 1.18
C ARG A 282 -7.61 -17.87 1.50
N ASN A 283 -8.37 -18.47 0.59
CA ASN A 283 -9.79 -18.79 0.79
C ASN A 283 -10.02 -20.16 1.44
N SER A 284 -9.00 -21.02 1.53
CA SER A 284 -9.08 -22.32 2.23
C SER A 284 -8.63 -22.25 3.69
N ASP A 285 -7.90 -21.20 4.06
CA ASP A 285 -7.41 -20.96 5.43
C ASP A 285 -8.37 -20.05 6.25
N THR A 286 -9.58 -19.79 5.73
CA THR A 286 -10.71 -19.06 6.35
C THR A 286 -11.95 -19.92 6.34
#